data_AF-A0A2S0XQQ4-F1
#
_entry.id   AF-A0A2S0XQQ4-F1
#
_cell.length_a   1.000
_cell.length_b   1.000
_cell.length_c   1.000
_cell.angle_alpha   90.00
_cell.angle_beta   90.00
_cell.angle_gamma   90.00
#
_symmetry.space_group_name_H-M   'P 1'
#
loop_
_entity.id
_entity.type
_entity.pdbx_description
1 polymer ?
#
loop_
_entity_poly.entity_id
_entity_poly.type
_entity_poly.pdbx_seq_one_letter_code
_entity_poly.pdbx_strand_id
1 'polypeptide(L)' 'MTQRLAIRVTMGTDGKQPKRELMLDGYKIADLSYVETLEFIMQATSSLRFERRDSAQP' A
#
# COMPACT_ATOMS: atom_id res chain seq x y z
N MET A 1 10.67 12.84 -9.98
CA MET A 1 9.34 12.87 -9.36
C MET A 1 9.24 11.68 -8.43
N THR A 2 8.86 11.88 -7.17
CA THR A 2 8.68 10.76 -6.23
C THR A 2 7.22 10.33 -6.28
N GLN A 3 6.93 9.24 -7.00
CA GLN A 3 5.59 8.63 -6.99
C GLN A 3 5.29 8.13 -5.58
N ARG A 4 4.12 8.46 -5.05
CA ARG A 4 3.69 8.05 -3.70
C ARG A 4 2.55 7.05 -3.80
N LEU A 5 2.87 5.78 -3.56
CA LEU A 5 1.92 4.69 -3.41
C LEU A 5 1.54 4.53 -1.93
N ALA A 6 0.25 4.45 -1.62
CA ALA A 6 -0.22 4.22 -0.25
C ALA A 6 -1.54 3.43 -0.23
N ILE A 7 -1.79 2.71 0.87
CA ILE A 7 -3.13 2.20 1.18
C ILE A 7 -3.79 3.17 2.16
N ARG A 8 -4.90 3.78 1.74
CA ARG A 8 -5.74 4.60 2.60
C ARG A 8 -6.79 3.74 3.27
N VAL A 9 -6.90 3.86 4.59
CA VAL A 9 -7.94 3.19 5.39
C VAL A 9 -8.87 4.25 5.97
N THR A 10 -10.16 4.13 5.66
CA THR A 10 -11.22 5.00 6.20
C THR A 10 -12.33 4.15 6.82
N MET A 11 -13.07 4.70 7.77
CA MET A 11 -14.26 4.03 8.26
C MET A 11 -15.42 4.26 7.28
N GLY A 12 -16.21 3.22 7.02
CA GLY A 12 -17.45 3.34 6.28
C GLY A 12 -18.44 4.31 6.95
N THR A 13 -19.47 4.70 6.22
CA THR A 13 -20.54 5.60 6.73
C THR A 13 -21.28 5.03 7.93
N ASP A 14 -21.23 3.71 8.10
CA ASP A 14 -21.78 2.98 9.23
C ASP A 14 -20.86 2.96 10.47
N GLY A 15 -19.63 3.45 10.35
CA GLY A 15 -18.61 3.42 11.39
C GLY A 15 -18.13 2.03 11.77
N LYS A 16 -18.53 0.98 11.05
CA LYS A 16 -18.28 -0.42 11.42
C LYS A 16 -17.34 -1.12 10.46
N GLN A 17 -17.44 -0.82 9.17
CA GLN A 17 -16.63 -1.50 8.16
C GLN A 17 -15.50 -0.59 7.67
N PRO A 18 -14.22 -0.97 7.86
CA PRO A 18 -13.12 -0.24 7.27
C PRO A 18 -13.11 -0.42 5.75
N LYS A 19 -13.11 0.70 5.02
CA LYS A 19 -12.80 0.78 3.59
C LYS A 19 -11.30 0.91 3.40
N ARG A 20 -10.76 0.21 2.41
CA ARG A 20 -9.34 0.20 2.07
C ARG A 20 -9.20 0.55 0.61
N GLU A 21 -8.36 1.53 0.30
CA GLU A 21 -8.24 2.09 -1.03
C GLU A 21 -6.76 2.18 -1.42
N LEU A 22 -6.43 1.70 -2.62
CA LEU A 22 -5.12 1.91 -3.21
C LEU A 22 -5.04 3.34 -3.76
N MET A 23 -4.05 4.08 -3.31
CA MET A 23 -3.83 5.48 -3.66
C MET A 23 -2.50 5.63 -4.41
N LEU A 24 -2.51 6.38 -5.51
CA LEU A 24 -1.31 6.82 -6.22
C LEU A 24 -1.37 8.34 -6.39
N ASP A 25 -0.37 9.03 -5.85
CA ASP A 25 -0.25 10.49 -5.95
C ASP A 25 -1.52 11.24 -5.50
N GLY A 26 -2.19 10.71 -4.47
CA GLY A 26 -3.41 11.27 -3.91
C GLY A 26 -4.70 10.86 -4.62
N TYR A 27 -4.62 10.19 -5.76
CA TYR A 27 -5.76 9.67 -6.51
C TYR A 27 -6.07 8.23 -6.12
N LYS A 28 -7.37 7.94 -5.98
CA LYS A 28 -7.84 6.57 -5.78
C LYS A 28 -7.71 5.79 -7.08
N ILE A 29 -7.05 4.64 -7.00
CA ILE A 29 -6.85 3.73 -8.13
C ILE A 29 -7.80 2.53 -8.04
N ALA A 30 -7.94 1.94 -6.84
CA ALA A 30 -8.80 0.78 -6.62
C ALA A 30 -9.32 0.72 -5.18
N ASP A 31 -10.45 0.04 -4.99
CA ASP A 31 -10.89 -0.46 -3.70
C ASP A 31 -10.23 -1.82 -3.45
N LEU A 32 -9.83 -2.08 -2.20
CA LEU A 32 -9.20 -3.32 -1.78
C LEU A 32 -10.05 -4.02 -0.73
N SER A 33 -10.18 -5.33 -0.86
CA SER A 33 -10.64 -6.19 0.22
C SER A 33 -9.57 -6.31 1.32
N TYR A 34 -9.97 -6.87 2.46
CA TYR A 34 -9.03 -7.19 3.54
C TYR A 34 -7.94 -8.17 3.10
N VAL A 35 -8.30 -9.19 2.32
CA VAL A 35 -7.37 -10.24 1.87
C VAL A 35 -6.35 -9.66 0.89
N GLU A 36 -6.79 -8.91 -0.12
CA GLU A 36 -5.88 -8.26 -1.09
C GLU A 36 -4.91 -7.30 -0.39
N THR A 37 -5.37 -6.60 0.65
CA THR A 37 -4.50 -5.73 1.46
C THR A 37 -3.41 -6.54 2.17
N LEU A 38 -3.75 -7.68 2.76
CA LEU A 38 -2.76 -8.54 3.43
C LEU A 38 -1.76 -9.12 2.43
N GLU A 39 -2.24 -9.63 1.29
CA GLU A 39 -1.39 -10.17 0.22
C GLU A 39 -0.42 -9.10 -0.30
N PHE A 40 -0.91 -7.88 -0.49
CA PHE A 40 -0.07 -6.75 -0.90
C PHE A 40 1.03 -6.47 0.13
N ILE A 41 0.70 -6.40 1.42
CA ILE A 41 1.68 -6.15 2.49
C ILE A 41 2.70 -7.30 2.56
N MET A 42 2.25 -8.56 2.47
CA MET A 42 3.14 -9.72 2.46
C MET A 42 4.10 -9.68 1.27
N GLN A 43 3.59 -9.39 0.07
CA GLN A 43 4.41 -9.30 -1.12
C GLN A 43 5.41 -8.13 -1.02
N ALA A 44 4.96 -6.94 -0.63
CA ALA A 44 5.81 -5.77 -0.48
C ALA A 44 6.94 -6.00 0.55
N THR A 45 6.61 -6.54 1.72
CA THR A 45 7.60 -6.84 2.76
C THR A 45 8.56 -7.96 2.36
N SER A 46 8.07 -8.97 1.63
CA SER A 46 8.91 -10.04 1.06
C SER A 46 9.88 -9.50 0.01
N SER A 47 9.43 -8.63 -0.90
CA SER A 47 10.28 -8.00 -1.92
C SER A 47 11.35 -7.11 -1.30
N LEU A 48 10.98 -6.29 -0.31
CA LEU A 48 11.91 -5.39 0.39
C LEU A 48 13.00 -6.12 1.17
N ARG A 49 12.82 -7.40 1.50
CA ARG A 49 13.85 -8.22 2.16
C ARG A 49 15.14 -8.30 1.33
N PHE A 50 15.01 -8.28 0.00
CA PHE A 50 16.15 -8.44 -0.92
C PHE A 50 16.65 -7.11 -1.47
N GLU A 51 15.89 -6.03 -1.31
CA GLU A 51 16.36 -4.67 -1.58
C GLU A 51 17.28 -4.19 -0.45
N ARG A 52 18.52 -4.68 -0.47
CA ARG A 52 19.59 -4.02 0.26
C ARG A 52 19.83 -2.68 -0.41
N ARG A 53 19.75 -1.58 0.34
CA ARG A 53 20.16 -0.27 -0.13
C ARG A 53 21.69 -0.26 -0.27
N ASP A 54 22.21 -0.93 -1.30
CA ASP A 54 23.61 -0.80 -1.71
C ASP A 54 23.78 0.54 -2.44
N SER A 55 23.42 1.63 -1.76
CA SER A 55 23.88 2.97 -2.13
C SER A 55 25.27 3.15 -1.54
N ALA A 56 26.20 2.37 -2.05
CA ALA A 56 27.64 2.61 -2.01
C ALA A 56 28.18 2.13 -3.36
N GLN A 57 27.74 2.79 -4.43
CA GLN A 57 28.43 2.71 -5.71
C GLN A 57 29.27 4.00 -5.81
N PRO A 58 30.57 3.90 -6.12
CA PRO A 58 31.56 4.96 -5.99
C PRO A 58 31.30 6.18 -6.89
#